data_AF-A0A959YXW7-F1
#
_entry.id   AF-A0A959YXW7-F1
#
_cell.length_a   1.000
_cell.length_b   1.000
_cell.length_c   1.000
_cell.angle_alpha   90.00
_cell.angle_beta   90.00
_cell.angle_gamma   90.00
#
_symmetry.space_group_name_H-M   'P 1'
#
loop_
_entity.id
_entity.type
_entity.pdbx_description
1 polymer ?
#
loop_
_entity_poly.entity_id
_entity_poly.type
_entity_poly.pdbx_seq_one_letter_code
_entity_poly.pdbx_strand_id
1 'polypeptide(L)'
;EAIVAEDGQVFEVGGAKVKVIHTPGHTMESTCYLLIDEDGEEHGLITGDTLFIGDVGRPDLAQHVIADLTEEKLASHLFDSLRNKIMPLSDDLIVYPNHGAGSACGKMMAKETTDTLGHQKRTNYALRPDMSREEFIKELLTGLTTPPGYFPKNVLLNIQGYESLDTIMERGKRELDPTAFEVVANEERPLVLDARDASDFAKGFIPNSINFGLEGNFAMWIGEMVPDIKQPILLVTYPGKEEEAIIRLSRVGYDNTIGYLKGGFDAWKAAGKEVDTVKRISAEEFAREFKDKPVVIDVRKKSEYDSQHVEGALNIPLNTINQHLAEIPKDKPFILHCQGGYRSMIAASLLKQRGWDDLVDVEGGFGAIKEMDVPVTEYQEPKTLL
;
A
#
# COMPACT_ATOMS: atom_id res chain seq x y z
N GLU A 1 -27.19 -3.51 -17.69
CA GLU A 1 -26.62 -4.00 -18.96
C GLU A 1 -25.24 -3.40 -19.08
N ALA A 2 -24.20 -4.22 -19.33
CA ALA A 2 -22.82 -3.75 -19.48
C ALA A 2 -22.37 -4.05 -20.91
N ILE A 3 -21.61 -3.13 -21.50
CA ILE A 3 -20.97 -3.38 -22.79
C ILE A 3 -19.72 -4.22 -22.54
N VAL A 4 -19.64 -5.40 -23.17
CA VAL A 4 -18.44 -6.24 -23.17
C VAL A 4 -17.63 -5.85 -24.41
N ALA A 5 -16.45 -5.26 -24.19
CA ALA A 5 -15.62 -4.77 -25.29
C ALA A 5 -14.90 -5.90 -26.02
N GLU A 6 -14.71 -5.76 -27.33
CA GLU A 6 -13.92 -6.68 -28.17
C GLU A 6 -12.62 -6.00 -28.67
N ASP A 7 -11.58 -6.80 -28.96
CA ASP A 7 -10.32 -6.26 -29.49
C ASP A 7 -10.55 -5.49 -30.80
N GLY A 8 -9.99 -4.29 -30.88
CA GLY A 8 -10.17 -3.39 -32.03
C GLY A 8 -11.50 -2.63 -32.07
N GLN A 9 -12.42 -2.87 -31.13
CA GLN A 9 -13.65 -2.07 -31.01
C GLN A 9 -13.31 -0.59 -30.82
N VAL A 10 -14.14 0.29 -31.39
CA VAL A 10 -14.01 1.74 -31.25
C VAL A 10 -15.24 2.27 -30.52
N PHE A 11 -15.00 3.02 -29.45
CA PHE A 11 -16.01 3.78 -28.73
C PHE A 11 -15.95 5.24 -29.15
N GLU A 12 -17.10 5.80 -29.54
CA GLU A 12 -17.26 7.23 -29.82
C GLU A 12 -17.53 7.97 -28.50
N VAL A 13 -16.73 9.00 -28.20
CA VAL A 13 -16.83 9.81 -26.98
C VAL A 13 -16.84 11.29 -27.38
N GLY A 14 -18.04 11.83 -27.62
CA GLY A 14 -18.15 13.15 -28.26
C GLY A 14 -17.65 13.05 -29.70
N GLY A 15 -16.66 13.88 -30.07
CA GLY A 15 -15.98 13.76 -31.36
C GLY A 15 -14.70 12.90 -31.32
N ALA A 16 -14.21 12.54 -30.13
CA ALA A 16 -13.05 11.67 -29.97
C ALA A 16 -13.43 10.19 -30.09
N LYS A 17 -12.43 9.35 -30.37
CA LYS A 17 -12.55 7.89 -30.46
C LYS A 17 -11.59 7.23 -29.47
N VAL A 18 -12.06 6.14 -28.87
CA VAL A 18 -11.26 5.27 -28.01
C VAL A 18 -11.24 3.88 -28.60
N LYS A 19 -10.08 3.45 -29.10
CA LYS A 19 -9.91 2.12 -29.68
C LYS A 19 -9.37 1.13 -28.65
N VAL A 20 -10.05 0.00 -28.53
CA VAL A 20 -9.72 -1.10 -27.64
C VAL A 20 -8.56 -1.91 -28.21
N ILE A 21 -7.58 -2.21 -27.37
CA ILE A 21 -6.45 -3.08 -27.70
C ILE A 21 -6.31 -4.12 -26.59
N HIS A 22 -6.70 -5.36 -26.86
CA HIS A 22 -6.62 -6.44 -25.88
C HIS A 22 -5.15 -6.83 -25.65
N THR A 23 -4.71 -6.73 -24.40
CA THR A 23 -3.31 -6.85 -23.98
C THR A 23 -3.17 -7.73 -22.73
N PRO A 24 -3.51 -9.03 -22.84
CA PRO A 24 -3.40 -9.96 -21.72
C PRO A 24 -1.96 -10.02 -21.22
N GLY A 25 -1.81 -10.11 -19.90
CA GLY A 25 -0.48 -10.13 -19.28
C GLY A 25 -0.54 -9.92 -17.77
N HIS A 26 -0.86 -8.70 -17.34
CA HIS A 26 -1.14 -8.45 -15.93
C HIS A 26 -2.36 -9.25 -15.45
N THR A 27 -3.43 -9.23 -16.25
CA THR A 27 -4.60 -10.12 -16.17
C THR A 27 -5.00 -10.58 -17.56
N MET A 28 -5.94 -11.53 -17.68
CA MET A 28 -6.35 -12.05 -19.00
C MET A 28 -7.26 -11.09 -19.77
N GLU A 29 -8.01 -10.26 -19.07
CA GLU A 29 -8.92 -9.25 -19.59
C GLU A 29 -8.25 -7.86 -19.73
N SER A 30 -6.98 -7.75 -19.34
CA SER A 30 -6.17 -6.53 -19.47
C SER A 30 -6.27 -5.95 -20.88
N THR A 31 -6.54 -4.65 -20.95
CA THR A 31 -6.89 -3.95 -22.18
C THR A 31 -6.30 -2.54 -22.14
N CYS A 32 -5.62 -2.16 -23.21
CA CYS A 32 -5.18 -0.79 -23.44
C CYS A 32 -6.21 -0.03 -24.30
N TYR A 33 -6.22 1.30 -24.15
CA TYR A 33 -7.13 2.17 -24.90
C TYR A 33 -6.35 3.25 -25.65
N LEU A 34 -6.40 3.19 -26.97
CA LEU A 34 -5.78 4.17 -27.86
C LEU A 34 -6.72 5.35 -28.05
N LEU A 35 -6.23 6.54 -27.75
CA LEU A 35 -6.96 7.80 -27.82
C LEU A 35 -6.75 8.45 -29.19
N ILE A 36 -7.85 8.68 -29.89
CA ILE A 36 -7.88 9.22 -31.24
C ILE A 36 -8.77 10.46 -31.23
N ASP A 37 -8.34 11.56 -31.81
CA ASP A 37 -9.11 12.80 -31.85
C ASP A 37 -10.17 12.80 -32.98
N GLU A 38 -10.82 13.97 -33.14
CA GLU A 38 -11.86 14.22 -34.17
C GLU A 38 -11.33 14.13 -35.61
N ASP A 39 -10.05 14.45 -35.81
CA ASP A 39 -9.38 14.44 -37.11
C ASP A 39 -8.78 13.06 -37.46
N GLY A 40 -8.80 12.13 -36.51
CA GLY A 40 -8.29 10.77 -36.66
C GLY A 40 -6.82 10.63 -36.28
N GLU A 41 -6.23 11.61 -35.61
CA GLU A 41 -4.85 11.55 -35.12
C GLU A 41 -4.78 10.80 -33.78
N GLU A 42 -3.78 9.93 -33.63
CA GLU A 42 -3.54 9.14 -32.42
C GLU A 42 -2.66 9.95 -31.44
N HIS A 43 -3.15 10.21 -30.22
CA HIS A 43 -2.46 11.10 -29.26
C HIS A 43 -1.86 10.37 -28.07
N GLY A 44 -2.43 9.23 -27.68
CA GLY A 44 -1.94 8.51 -26.50
C GLY A 44 -2.58 7.17 -26.27
N LEU A 45 -2.00 6.45 -25.33
CA LEU A 45 -2.34 5.08 -25.00
C LEU A 45 -2.53 4.97 -23.48
N ILE A 46 -3.76 4.76 -23.05
CA ILE A 46 -4.04 4.36 -21.67
C ILE A 46 -3.65 2.89 -21.55
N THR A 47 -2.58 2.61 -20.83
CA THR A 47 -1.96 1.28 -20.80
C THR A 47 -2.42 0.42 -19.63
N GLY A 48 -3.23 0.96 -18.73
CA GLY A 48 -3.64 0.26 -17.53
C GLY A 48 -2.40 -0.22 -16.75
N ASP A 49 -2.39 -1.51 -16.44
CA ASP A 49 -1.25 -2.21 -15.84
C ASP A 49 -0.49 -3.08 -16.85
N THR A 50 -0.74 -2.95 -18.16
CA THR A 50 0.04 -3.64 -19.20
C THR A 50 1.46 -3.05 -19.30
N LEU A 51 1.59 -1.73 -19.28
CA LEU A 51 2.87 -1.01 -19.42
C LEU A 51 2.90 0.17 -18.45
N PHE A 52 3.96 0.27 -17.66
CA PHE A 52 4.27 1.40 -16.79
C PHE A 52 5.45 2.21 -17.32
N ILE A 53 5.73 3.36 -16.70
CA ILE A 53 6.94 4.12 -16.99
C ILE A 53 8.13 3.39 -16.34
N GLY A 54 8.97 2.75 -17.17
CA GLY A 54 10.14 2.00 -16.76
C GLY A 54 9.90 0.54 -16.33
N ASP A 55 8.64 0.08 -16.30
CA ASP A 55 8.29 -1.29 -15.89
C ASP A 55 7.01 -1.79 -16.59
N VAL A 56 6.51 -2.95 -16.19
CA VAL A 56 5.24 -3.55 -16.62
C VAL A 56 4.49 -4.16 -15.43
N GLY A 57 3.21 -4.48 -15.61
CA GLY A 57 2.40 -5.13 -14.58
C GLY A 57 2.91 -6.51 -14.20
N ARG A 58 2.87 -6.80 -12.90
CA ARG A 58 3.16 -8.13 -12.34
C ARG A 58 2.17 -9.19 -12.87
N PRO A 59 2.62 -10.40 -13.23
CA PRO A 59 1.77 -11.44 -13.82
C PRO A 59 1.22 -12.46 -12.79
N ASP A 60 1.24 -12.15 -11.50
CA ASP A 60 1.05 -13.09 -10.39
C ASP A 60 -0.09 -12.68 -9.45
N LEU A 61 -1.17 -12.10 -9.98
CA LEU A 61 -2.40 -11.84 -9.21
C LEU A 61 -3.53 -12.84 -9.49
N ALA A 62 -3.62 -13.37 -10.71
CA ALA A 62 -4.79 -14.12 -11.17
C ALA A 62 -4.78 -15.61 -10.75
N GLN A 63 -3.62 -16.18 -10.42
CA GLN A 63 -3.46 -17.58 -9.96
C GLN A 63 -4.21 -17.85 -8.65
N HIS A 64 -4.52 -16.81 -7.87
CA HIS A 64 -5.35 -16.91 -6.67
C HIS A 64 -6.84 -17.15 -6.98
N VAL A 65 -7.27 -16.89 -8.22
CA VAL A 65 -8.65 -17.05 -8.68
C VAL A 65 -8.77 -18.20 -9.69
N ILE A 66 -7.77 -18.38 -10.55
CA ILE A 66 -7.76 -19.38 -11.64
C ILE A 66 -6.45 -20.17 -11.57
N ALA A 67 -6.50 -21.39 -11.03
CA ALA A 67 -5.31 -22.21 -10.76
C ALA A 67 -4.46 -22.53 -12.00
N ASP A 68 -5.08 -22.64 -13.19
CA ASP A 68 -4.38 -22.97 -14.44
C ASP A 68 -3.60 -21.78 -15.03
N LEU A 69 -3.81 -20.58 -14.51
CA LEU A 69 -3.22 -19.34 -15.00
C LEU A 69 -1.98 -18.99 -14.17
N THR A 70 -0.85 -19.62 -14.49
CA THR A 70 0.42 -19.41 -13.78
C THR A 70 1.07 -18.07 -14.15
N GLU A 71 1.98 -17.60 -13.30
CA GLU A 71 2.74 -16.36 -13.53
C GLU A 71 3.57 -16.41 -14.83
N GLU A 72 4.11 -17.57 -15.20
CA GLU A 72 4.86 -17.74 -16.45
C GLU A 72 3.95 -17.66 -17.69
N LYS A 73 2.72 -18.18 -17.60
CA LYS A 73 1.75 -18.07 -18.68
C LYS A 73 1.33 -16.62 -18.88
N LEU A 74 1.05 -15.91 -17.80
CA LEU A 74 0.70 -14.49 -17.84
C LEU A 74 1.87 -13.63 -18.32
N ALA A 75 3.09 -13.89 -17.86
CA ALA A 75 4.30 -13.26 -18.40
C ALA A 75 4.48 -13.54 -19.90
N SER A 76 4.22 -14.76 -20.35
CA SER A 76 4.25 -15.12 -21.78
C SER A 76 3.20 -14.36 -22.59
N HIS A 77 1.96 -14.23 -22.08
CA HIS A 77 0.93 -13.40 -22.72
C HIS A 77 1.35 -11.92 -22.78
N LEU A 78 1.92 -11.39 -21.69
CA LEU A 78 2.41 -10.02 -21.64
C LEU A 78 3.48 -9.77 -22.69
N PHE A 79 4.42 -10.70 -22.86
CA PHE A 79 5.42 -10.61 -23.92
C PHE A 79 4.79 -10.46 -25.31
N ASP A 80 3.78 -11.27 -25.64
CA ASP A 80 3.07 -11.18 -26.92
C ASP A 80 2.29 -9.87 -27.06
N SER A 81 1.64 -9.40 -26.00
CA SER A 81 0.94 -8.12 -25.98
C SER A 81 1.91 -6.97 -26.25
N LEU A 82 3.06 -6.94 -25.59
CA LEU A 82 4.07 -5.91 -25.78
C LEU A 82 4.64 -5.94 -27.20
N ARG A 83 5.04 -7.12 -27.70
CA ARG A 83 5.69 -7.25 -29.01
C ARG A 83 4.75 -7.01 -30.19
N ASN A 84 3.52 -7.52 -30.11
CA ASN A 84 2.60 -7.58 -31.26
C ASN A 84 1.53 -6.48 -31.25
N LYS A 85 1.23 -5.87 -30.09
CA LYS A 85 0.15 -4.87 -29.96
C LYS A 85 0.66 -3.50 -29.56
N ILE A 86 1.65 -3.43 -28.67
CA ILE A 86 2.15 -2.15 -28.13
C ILE A 86 3.32 -1.61 -28.96
N MET A 87 4.38 -2.38 -29.15
CA MET A 87 5.58 -1.95 -29.86
C MET A 87 5.37 -1.54 -31.33
N PRO A 88 4.37 -2.06 -32.07
CA PRO A 88 4.07 -1.59 -33.43
C PRO A 88 3.44 -0.19 -33.50
N LEU A 89 2.94 0.36 -32.40
CA LEU A 89 2.30 1.69 -32.39
C LEU A 89 3.33 2.82 -32.52
N SER A 90 2.86 4.02 -32.87
CA SER A 90 3.71 5.19 -33.08
C SER A 90 4.55 5.54 -31.84
N ASP A 91 5.79 5.96 -32.07
CA ASP A 91 6.71 6.42 -31.02
C ASP A 91 6.24 7.72 -30.36
N ASP A 92 5.38 8.49 -31.04
CA ASP A 92 4.89 9.80 -30.58
C ASP A 92 3.75 9.70 -29.57
N LEU A 93 3.16 8.51 -29.38
CA LEU A 93 2.07 8.32 -28.42
C LEU A 93 2.53 8.59 -26.98
N ILE A 94 1.72 9.33 -26.23
CA ILE A 94 1.90 9.47 -24.79
C ILE A 94 1.32 8.24 -24.09
N VAL A 95 2.10 7.62 -23.22
CA VAL A 95 1.72 6.48 -22.39
C VAL A 95 1.12 6.98 -21.07
N TYR A 96 -0.10 6.54 -20.77
CA TYR A 96 -0.84 6.84 -19.55
C TYR A 96 -1.09 5.55 -18.74
N PRO A 97 -0.19 5.19 -17.81
CA PRO A 97 -0.39 4.02 -16.94
C PRO A 97 -1.41 4.29 -15.83
N ASN A 98 -1.97 3.23 -15.22
CA ASN A 98 -2.83 3.34 -14.05
C ASN A 98 -2.07 3.50 -12.72
N HIS A 99 -0.78 3.16 -12.71
CA HIS A 99 0.08 3.22 -11.52
C HIS A 99 1.44 3.84 -11.82
N GLY A 100 2.10 4.34 -10.78
CA GLY A 100 3.46 4.92 -10.83
C GLY A 100 4.27 4.56 -9.58
N ALA A 101 5.39 5.25 -9.36
CA ALA A 101 6.31 5.00 -8.24
C ALA A 101 5.58 4.80 -6.89
N GLY A 102 5.89 3.69 -6.23
CA GLY A 102 5.33 3.32 -4.92
C GLY A 102 4.13 2.37 -4.95
N SER A 103 3.57 2.05 -6.12
CA SER A 103 2.56 0.99 -6.25
C SER A 103 3.17 -0.41 -6.15
N ALA A 104 2.42 -1.36 -5.57
CA ALA A 104 2.80 -2.78 -5.46
C ALA A 104 2.53 -3.60 -6.74
N CYS A 105 2.00 -2.97 -7.80
CA CYS A 105 1.70 -3.62 -9.08
C CYS A 105 2.94 -3.74 -10.01
N GLY A 106 4.03 -3.04 -9.72
CA GLY A 106 5.29 -3.06 -10.47
C GLY A 106 6.51 -3.00 -9.55
N LYS A 107 7.69 -3.41 -10.03
CA LYS A 107 8.92 -3.56 -9.23
C LYS A 107 9.69 -2.25 -9.07
N MET A 108 9.84 -1.49 -10.16
CA MET A 108 10.66 -0.28 -10.22
C MET A 108 10.04 0.78 -11.13
N MET A 109 8.80 1.19 -10.83
CA MET A 109 8.14 2.27 -11.57
C MET A 109 8.82 3.62 -11.34
N ALA A 110 8.97 4.38 -12.42
CA ALA A 110 9.52 5.72 -12.41
C ALA A 110 8.58 6.73 -11.70
N LYS A 111 9.11 7.91 -11.35
CA LYS A 111 8.34 8.96 -10.64
C LYS A 111 7.45 9.76 -11.59
N GLU A 112 7.82 9.80 -12.85
CA GLU A 112 7.09 10.43 -13.94
C GLU A 112 5.72 9.76 -14.12
N THR A 113 4.69 10.57 -14.34
CA THR A 113 3.30 10.09 -14.47
C THR A 113 2.93 9.69 -15.89
N THR A 114 3.72 10.13 -16.88
CA THR A 114 3.53 9.88 -18.32
C THR A 114 4.87 9.92 -19.02
N ASP A 115 4.96 9.28 -20.19
CA ASP A 115 6.14 9.32 -21.05
C ASP A 115 5.75 9.05 -22.52
N THR A 116 6.66 9.19 -23.47
CA THR A 116 6.40 8.75 -24.86
C THR A 116 6.68 7.27 -25.03
N LEU A 117 5.90 6.61 -25.89
CA LEU A 117 6.12 5.21 -26.21
C LEU A 117 7.50 5.00 -26.84
N GLY A 118 7.97 5.93 -27.67
CA GLY A 118 9.32 5.90 -28.24
C GLY A 118 10.42 5.94 -27.18
N HIS A 119 10.26 6.74 -26.11
CA HIS A 119 11.23 6.73 -25.01
C HIS A 119 11.17 5.42 -24.22
N GLN A 120 9.98 4.90 -23.92
CA GLN A 120 9.82 3.60 -23.26
C GLN A 120 10.44 2.46 -24.06
N LYS A 121 10.28 2.43 -25.40
CA LYS A 121 10.95 1.44 -26.26
C LYS A 121 12.48 1.47 -26.14
N ARG A 122 13.07 2.61 -25.79
CA ARG A 122 14.53 2.76 -25.62
C ARG A 122 15.01 2.44 -24.21
N THR A 123 14.20 2.68 -23.19
CA THR A 123 14.65 2.68 -21.78
C THR A 123 14.00 1.63 -20.90
N ASN A 124 12.79 1.17 -21.23
CA ASN A 124 12.08 0.16 -20.46
C ASN A 124 12.64 -1.24 -20.79
N TYR A 125 13.11 -1.97 -19.78
CA TYR A 125 13.70 -3.30 -19.96
C TYR A 125 12.74 -4.25 -20.70
N ALA A 126 11.44 -4.17 -20.41
CA ALA A 126 10.42 -5.03 -20.99
C ALA A 126 10.27 -4.87 -22.51
N LEU A 127 10.70 -3.73 -23.06
CA LEU A 127 10.56 -3.37 -24.47
C LEU A 127 11.86 -3.56 -25.28
N ARG A 128 12.92 -4.16 -24.70
CA ARG A 128 14.16 -4.46 -25.42
C ARG A 128 13.87 -5.30 -26.68
N PRO A 129 14.26 -4.82 -27.89
CA PRO A 129 13.88 -5.45 -29.15
C PRO A 129 14.54 -6.82 -29.38
N ASP A 130 15.70 -7.06 -28.76
CA ASP A 130 16.50 -8.28 -28.86
C ASP A 130 16.25 -9.29 -27.73
N MET A 131 15.34 -8.98 -26.80
CA MET A 131 15.02 -9.85 -25.67
C MET A 131 14.15 -11.03 -26.09
N SER A 132 14.61 -12.25 -25.78
CA SER A 132 13.83 -13.48 -25.96
C SER A 132 12.68 -13.59 -24.95
N ARG A 133 11.72 -14.48 -25.23
CA ARG A 133 10.59 -14.74 -24.32
C ARG A 133 11.06 -15.28 -22.98
N GLU A 134 12.03 -16.20 -23.01
CA GLU A 134 12.59 -16.82 -21.81
C GLU A 134 13.33 -15.80 -20.93
N GLU A 135 14.10 -14.89 -21.54
CA GLU A 135 14.74 -13.79 -20.82
C GLU A 135 13.69 -12.84 -20.22
N PHE A 136 12.65 -12.48 -20.98
CA PHE A 136 11.58 -11.63 -20.49
C PHE A 136 10.89 -12.22 -19.25
N ILE A 137 10.45 -13.49 -19.34
CA ILE A 137 9.75 -14.16 -18.24
C ILE A 137 10.66 -14.19 -17.00
N LYS A 138 11.93 -14.57 -17.19
CA LYS A 138 12.89 -14.61 -16.08
C LYS A 138 13.11 -13.23 -15.46
N GLU A 139 13.34 -12.20 -16.27
CA GLU A 139 13.59 -10.84 -15.78
C GLU A 139 12.34 -10.28 -15.08
N LEU A 140 11.14 -10.48 -15.63
CA LEU A 140 9.87 -10.03 -15.05
C LEU A 140 9.62 -10.67 -13.68
N LEU A 141 9.78 -11.99 -13.56
CA LEU A 141 9.51 -12.71 -12.31
C LEU A 141 10.60 -12.49 -11.24
N THR A 142 11.81 -12.14 -11.65
CA THR A 142 12.90 -11.85 -10.71
C THR A 142 12.57 -10.60 -9.88
N GLY A 143 12.56 -10.76 -8.56
CA GLY A 143 12.41 -9.66 -7.59
C GLY A 143 10.96 -9.32 -7.22
N LEU A 144 9.97 -10.08 -7.70
CA LEU A 144 8.59 -9.99 -7.21
C LEU A 144 8.51 -10.46 -5.76
N THR A 145 7.76 -9.72 -4.95
CA THR A 145 7.38 -10.12 -3.59
C THR A 145 5.92 -10.56 -3.58
N THR A 146 5.53 -11.31 -2.55
CA THR A 146 4.12 -11.71 -2.38
C THR A 146 3.21 -10.47 -2.42
N PRO A 147 2.12 -10.50 -3.21
CA PRO A 147 1.21 -9.37 -3.26
C PRO A 147 0.53 -9.17 -1.90
N PRO A 148 0.10 -7.94 -1.58
CA PRO A 148 -0.69 -7.68 -0.38
C PRO A 148 -1.88 -8.63 -0.22
N GLY A 149 -2.13 -9.09 1.01
CA GLY A 149 -3.15 -10.12 1.28
C GLY A 149 -4.59 -9.71 0.91
N TYR A 150 -4.87 -8.41 0.79
CA TYR A 150 -6.16 -7.89 0.38
C TYR A 150 -6.39 -7.86 -1.14
N PHE A 151 -5.34 -7.97 -1.96
CA PHE A 151 -5.46 -7.92 -3.43
C PHE A 151 -6.41 -8.99 -3.98
N PRO A 152 -6.32 -10.28 -3.61
CA PRO A 152 -7.28 -11.29 -4.06
C PRO A 152 -8.73 -10.96 -3.65
N LYS A 153 -8.92 -10.28 -2.52
CA LYS A 153 -10.25 -9.84 -2.08
C LYS A 153 -10.78 -8.70 -2.93
N ASN A 154 -9.94 -7.74 -3.31
CA ASN A 154 -10.31 -6.68 -4.25
C ASN A 154 -10.64 -7.23 -5.63
N VAL A 155 -9.90 -8.24 -6.13
CA VAL A 155 -10.24 -8.93 -7.38
C VAL A 155 -11.66 -9.50 -7.30
N LEU A 156 -12.00 -10.22 -6.22
CA LEU A 156 -13.34 -10.75 -6.02
C LEU A 156 -14.41 -9.66 -5.91
N LEU A 157 -14.13 -8.56 -5.20
CA LEU A 157 -15.04 -7.40 -5.11
C LEU A 157 -15.31 -6.78 -6.48
N ASN A 158 -14.27 -6.59 -7.30
CA ASN A 158 -14.41 -6.02 -8.64
C ASN A 158 -15.21 -6.95 -9.58
N ILE A 159 -15.11 -8.27 -9.41
CA ILE A 159 -15.89 -9.25 -10.19
C ILE A 159 -17.35 -9.29 -9.73
N GLN A 160 -17.59 -9.29 -8.41
CA GLN A 160 -18.93 -9.49 -7.84
C GLN A 160 -19.74 -8.19 -7.70
N GLY A 161 -19.06 -7.04 -7.76
CA GLY A 161 -19.62 -5.75 -7.37
C GLY A 161 -19.51 -5.51 -5.87
N TYR A 162 -19.72 -4.24 -5.49
CA TYR A 162 -19.61 -3.76 -4.12
C TYR A 162 -20.71 -2.73 -3.82
N GLU A 163 -20.88 -2.40 -2.55
CA GLU A 163 -21.86 -1.42 -2.07
C GLU A 163 -21.54 -0.02 -2.61
N SER A 164 -22.56 0.83 -2.85
CA SER A 164 -22.30 2.20 -3.28
C SER A 164 -21.60 3.00 -2.18
N LEU A 165 -20.70 3.90 -2.59
CA LEU A 165 -20.02 4.80 -1.65
C LEU A 165 -21.03 5.59 -0.81
N ASP A 166 -22.16 6.02 -1.37
CA ASP A 166 -23.20 6.75 -0.62
C ASP A 166 -23.72 5.96 0.59
N THR A 167 -23.95 4.65 0.43
CA THR A 167 -24.43 3.78 1.52
C THR A 167 -23.35 3.59 2.59
N ILE A 168 -22.10 3.42 2.14
CA ILE A 168 -20.93 3.33 3.02
C ILE A 168 -20.78 4.61 3.83
N MET A 169 -20.95 5.77 3.18
CA MET A 169 -20.87 7.08 3.81
C MET A 169 -21.99 7.30 4.82
N GLU A 170 -23.22 6.89 4.53
CA GLU A 170 -24.35 6.98 5.47
C GLU A 170 -24.07 6.20 6.75
N ARG A 171 -23.55 4.97 6.63
CA ARG A 171 -23.16 4.14 7.76
C ARG A 171 -21.94 4.71 8.51
N GLY A 172 -20.89 5.06 7.78
CA GLY A 172 -19.62 5.50 8.36
C GLY A 172 -19.66 6.87 9.02
N LYS A 173 -20.54 7.78 8.56
CA LYS A 173 -20.73 9.12 9.14
C LYS A 173 -21.58 9.13 10.42
N ARG A 174 -21.91 7.97 10.98
CA ARG A 174 -22.59 7.88 12.28
C ARG A 174 -21.70 8.47 13.38
N GLU A 175 -22.12 9.62 13.90
CA GLU A 175 -21.52 10.27 15.07
C GLU A 175 -21.79 9.48 16.35
N LEU A 176 -20.75 9.18 17.12
CA LEU A 176 -20.83 8.56 18.43
C LEU A 176 -20.17 9.47 19.46
N ASP A 177 -20.89 9.88 20.51
CA ASP A 177 -20.27 10.54 21.66
C ASP A 177 -19.34 9.55 22.41
N PRO A 178 -18.47 10.01 23.33
CA PRO A 178 -17.54 9.12 24.03
C PRO A 178 -18.19 7.94 24.76
N THR A 179 -19.42 8.08 25.26
CA THR A 179 -20.12 6.99 25.96
C THR A 179 -20.65 5.98 24.96
N ALA A 180 -21.32 6.42 23.90
CA ALA A 180 -21.82 5.54 22.85
C ALA A 180 -20.66 4.84 22.12
N PHE A 181 -19.56 5.55 21.85
CA PHE A 181 -18.37 4.99 21.22
C PHE A 181 -17.76 3.87 22.05
N GLU A 182 -17.61 4.07 23.37
CA GLU A 182 -17.09 3.05 24.29
C GLU A 182 -17.98 1.80 24.34
N VAL A 183 -19.31 1.98 24.33
CA VAL A 183 -20.26 0.86 24.30
C VAL A 183 -20.08 0.05 23.02
N VAL A 184 -20.08 0.70 21.85
CA VAL A 184 -19.89 0.00 20.56
C VAL A 184 -18.51 -0.68 20.50
N ALA A 185 -17.45 0.01 20.96
CA ALA A 185 -16.10 -0.54 20.99
C ALA A 185 -16.00 -1.81 21.86
N ASN A 186 -16.73 -1.90 22.96
CA ASN A 186 -16.70 -3.04 23.88
C ASN A 186 -17.64 -4.18 23.49
N GLU A 187 -18.85 -3.87 23.01
CA GLU A 187 -19.88 -4.86 22.69
C GLU A 187 -19.66 -5.52 21.33
N GLU A 188 -19.38 -4.72 20.30
CA GLU A 188 -19.21 -5.21 18.92
C GLU A 188 -17.76 -5.59 18.61
N ARG A 189 -16.81 -5.17 19.46
CA ARG A 189 -15.35 -5.37 19.30
C ARG A 189 -14.85 -5.03 17.88
N PRO A 190 -15.20 -3.86 17.33
CA PRO A 190 -14.66 -3.41 16.05
C PRO A 190 -13.16 -3.14 16.17
N LEU A 191 -12.49 -3.00 15.02
CA LEU A 191 -11.18 -2.38 14.98
C LEU A 191 -11.34 -0.90 15.30
N VAL A 192 -10.85 -0.47 16.46
CA VAL A 192 -10.75 0.95 16.79
C VAL A 192 -9.51 1.49 16.08
N LEU A 193 -9.74 2.20 15.00
CA LEU A 193 -8.70 2.74 14.15
C LEU A 193 -8.50 4.23 14.47
N ASP A 194 -7.30 4.58 14.91
CA ASP A 194 -6.92 5.97 15.19
C ASP A 194 -6.11 6.53 14.02
N ALA A 195 -6.71 7.48 13.31
CA ALA A 195 -6.18 8.06 12.08
C ALA A 195 -5.38 9.35 12.31
N ARG A 196 -5.14 9.72 13.57
CA ARG A 196 -4.27 10.85 13.94
C ARG A 196 -2.81 10.54 13.62
N ASP A 197 -1.97 11.57 13.62
CA ASP A 197 -0.55 11.38 13.39
C ASP A 197 0.10 10.60 14.54
N ALA A 198 1.24 9.96 14.25
CA ALA A 198 1.95 9.12 15.20
C ALA A 198 2.44 9.90 16.44
N SER A 199 2.72 11.20 16.31
CA SER A 199 3.27 12.03 17.38
C SER A 199 2.20 12.43 18.39
N ASP A 200 0.98 12.70 17.94
CA ASP A 200 -0.17 12.94 18.80
C ASP A 200 -0.72 11.66 19.39
N PHE A 201 -0.75 10.57 18.62
CA PHE A 201 -1.11 9.25 19.13
C PHE A 201 -0.20 8.84 20.29
N ALA A 202 1.12 8.97 20.16
CA ALA A 202 2.07 8.58 21.21
C ALA A 202 1.82 9.27 22.56
N LYS A 203 1.38 10.54 22.54
CA LYS A 203 1.08 11.33 23.74
C LYS A 203 -0.21 10.92 24.44
N GLY A 204 -1.10 10.19 23.77
CA GLY A 204 -2.39 9.80 24.29
C GLY A 204 -3.31 9.20 23.24
N PHE A 205 -3.86 8.02 23.52
CA PHE A 205 -4.83 7.33 22.66
C PHE A 205 -5.83 6.50 23.47
N ILE A 206 -6.90 6.05 22.79
CA ILE A 206 -7.91 5.17 23.39
C ILE A 206 -7.30 3.76 23.52
N PRO A 207 -7.32 3.12 24.71
CA PRO A 207 -6.80 1.76 24.88
C PRO A 207 -7.36 0.79 23.82
N ASN A 208 -6.51 -0.11 23.35
CA ASN A 208 -6.78 -1.07 22.27
C ASN A 208 -7.02 -0.47 20.87
N SER A 209 -6.85 0.85 20.67
CA SER A 209 -6.81 1.40 19.31
C SER A 209 -5.49 1.13 18.61
N ILE A 210 -5.53 1.00 17.29
CA ILE A 210 -4.34 0.88 16.44
C ILE A 210 -4.18 2.15 15.61
N ASN A 211 -2.99 2.71 15.62
CA ASN A 211 -2.70 3.91 14.85
C ASN A 211 -2.46 3.56 13.38
N PHE A 212 -3.18 4.22 12.48
CA PHE A 212 -2.88 4.30 11.06
C PHE A 212 -3.07 5.76 10.64
N GLY A 213 -2.02 6.59 10.72
CA GLY A 213 -2.17 8.02 10.44
C GLY A 213 -2.56 8.34 8.99
N LEU A 214 -3.49 9.29 8.80
CA LEU A 214 -3.95 9.70 7.47
C LEU A 214 -2.83 10.24 6.57
N GLU A 215 -1.88 10.98 7.14
CA GLU A 215 -0.78 11.59 6.38
C GLU A 215 0.22 10.57 5.82
N GLY A 216 0.12 9.29 6.22
CA GLY A 216 0.91 8.20 5.66
C GLY A 216 0.15 7.37 4.62
N ASN A 217 0.68 6.17 4.37
CA ASN A 217 0.09 5.16 3.49
C ASN A 217 -1.13 4.47 4.12
N PHE A 218 -2.05 5.24 4.69
CA PHE A 218 -3.20 4.85 5.50
C PHE A 218 -3.91 3.58 5.01
N ALA A 219 -4.63 3.70 3.88
CA ALA A 219 -5.43 2.64 3.29
C ALA A 219 -4.62 1.40 2.94
N MET A 220 -3.41 1.58 2.40
CA MET A 220 -2.55 0.47 1.99
C MET A 220 -2.07 -0.36 3.19
N TRP A 221 -1.71 0.30 4.31
CA TRP A 221 -1.31 -0.42 5.52
C TRP A 221 -2.46 -1.15 6.19
N ILE A 222 -3.68 -0.62 6.10
CA ILE A 222 -4.88 -1.31 6.57
C ILE A 222 -5.12 -2.55 5.72
N GLY A 223 -5.05 -2.41 4.39
CA GLY A 223 -5.09 -3.52 3.44
C GLY A 223 -4.06 -4.61 3.75
N GLU A 224 -2.83 -4.22 4.07
CA GLU A 224 -1.74 -5.15 4.40
C GLU A 224 -1.92 -5.82 5.77
N MET A 225 -2.45 -5.10 6.75
CA MET A 225 -2.40 -5.53 8.16
C MET A 225 -3.69 -6.14 8.69
N VAL A 226 -4.84 -5.81 8.11
CA VAL A 226 -6.14 -6.29 8.55
C VAL A 226 -6.57 -7.41 7.61
N PRO A 227 -6.53 -8.69 7.98
CA PRO A 227 -6.80 -9.74 7.01
C PRO A 227 -8.24 -9.71 6.50
N ASP A 228 -9.22 -9.39 7.34
CA ASP A 228 -10.63 -9.37 6.95
C ASP A 228 -11.08 -7.99 6.46
N ILE A 229 -11.42 -7.91 5.18
CA ILE A 229 -11.92 -6.69 4.52
C ILE A 229 -13.31 -6.27 5.04
N LYS A 230 -14.04 -7.21 5.66
CA LYS A 230 -15.36 -6.95 6.28
C LYS A 230 -15.25 -6.58 7.76
N GLN A 231 -14.05 -6.49 8.32
CA GLN A 231 -13.82 -6.09 9.71
C GLN A 231 -14.58 -4.79 10.01
N PRO A 232 -15.49 -4.77 11.00
CA PRO A 232 -16.10 -3.53 11.46
C PRO A 232 -15.04 -2.55 11.97
N ILE A 233 -15.13 -1.27 11.57
CA ILE A 233 -14.17 -0.22 11.93
C ILE A 233 -14.89 0.92 12.65
N LEU A 234 -14.35 1.31 13.80
CA LEU A 234 -14.65 2.57 14.47
C LEU A 234 -13.49 3.54 14.26
N LEU A 235 -13.81 4.77 13.85
CA LEU A 235 -12.80 5.77 13.54
C LEU A 235 -12.59 6.76 14.70
N VAL A 236 -11.33 7.05 14.98
CA VAL A 236 -10.88 8.23 15.73
C VAL A 236 -10.06 9.08 14.78
N THR A 237 -10.50 10.29 14.49
CA THR A 237 -9.80 11.22 13.59
C THR A 237 -9.66 12.60 14.25
N TYR A 238 -8.92 13.50 13.61
CA TYR A 238 -9.12 14.92 13.85
C TYR A 238 -10.52 15.34 13.33
N PRO A 239 -11.19 16.30 13.99
CA PRO A 239 -12.45 16.84 13.49
C PRO A 239 -12.34 17.33 12.03
N GLY A 240 -13.25 16.88 11.17
CA GLY A 240 -13.28 17.23 9.75
C GLY A 240 -12.48 16.30 8.83
N LYS A 241 -11.82 15.26 9.38
CA LYS A 241 -11.07 14.25 8.63
C LYS A 241 -11.79 12.91 8.48
N GLU A 242 -12.98 12.78 9.05
CA GLU A 242 -13.77 11.55 9.09
C GLU A 242 -14.15 11.08 7.68
N GLU A 243 -14.65 12.00 6.86
CA GLU A 243 -15.04 11.70 5.48
C GLU A 243 -13.87 11.26 4.62
N GLU A 244 -12.71 11.92 4.77
CA GLU A 244 -11.48 11.52 4.08
C GLU A 244 -11.07 10.10 4.47
N ALA A 245 -11.12 9.76 5.76
CA ALA A 245 -10.78 8.44 6.27
C ALA A 245 -11.70 7.35 5.69
N ILE A 246 -13.03 7.57 5.69
CA ILE A 246 -14.02 6.63 5.17
C ILE A 246 -13.79 6.40 3.66
N ILE A 247 -13.63 7.47 2.88
CA ILE A 247 -13.39 7.37 1.43
C ILE A 247 -12.10 6.59 1.16
N ARG A 248 -11.02 6.87 1.91
CA ARG A 248 -9.73 6.18 1.70
C ARG A 248 -9.77 4.71 2.08
N LEU A 249 -10.52 4.33 3.11
CA LEU A 249 -10.80 2.92 3.43
C LEU A 249 -11.56 2.23 2.29
N SER A 250 -12.59 2.89 1.76
CA SER A 250 -13.41 2.32 0.68
C SER A 250 -12.62 2.13 -0.63
N ARG A 251 -11.62 2.97 -0.90
CA ARG A 251 -10.71 2.80 -2.06
C ARG A 251 -9.95 1.46 -2.08
N VAL A 252 -9.79 0.82 -0.92
CA VAL A 252 -9.16 -0.51 -0.79
C VAL A 252 -10.17 -1.59 -0.37
N GLY A 253 -11.47 -1.25 -0.40
CA GLY A 253 -12.62 -2.13 -0.13
C GLY A 253 -12.99 -2.32 1.34
N TYR A 254 -12.38 -1.59 2.28
CA TYR A 254 -12.72 -1.65 3.71
C TYR A 254 -13.96 -0.81 4.01
N ASP A 255 -15.08 -1.28 3.50
CA ASP A 255 -16.33 -0.51 3.46
C ASP A 255 -17.09 -0.53 4.80
N ASN A 256 -16.73 -1.42 5.73
CA ASN A 256 -17.49 -1.63 6.97
C ASN A 256 -17.11 -0.67 8.12
N THR A 257 -17.02 0.64 7.81
CA THR A 257 -16.94 1.65 8.87
C THR A 257 -18.32 1.84 9.49
N ILE A 258 -18.42 1.69 10.81
CA ILE A 258 -19.71 1.67 11.56
C ILE A 258 -19.97 2.94 12.39
N GLY A 259 -19.04 3.90 12.35
CA GLY A 259 -19.16 5.20 12.99
C GLY A 259 -17.81 5.79 13.37
N TYR A 260 -17.84 6.99 13.93
CA TYR A 260 -16.65 7.69 14.40
C TYR A 260 -16.89 8.40 15.74
N LEU A 261 -15.80 8.65 16.46
CA LEU A 261 -15.82 9.39 17.72
C LEU A 261 -16.05 10.88 17.47
N LYS A 262 -17.24 11.37 17.82
CA LYS A 262 -17.60 12.79 17.72
C LYS A 262 -16.68 13.64 18.59
N GLY A 263 -16.02 14.60 17.96
CA GLY A 263 -15.04 15.49 18.62
C GLY A 263 -13.66 14.85 18.82
N GLY A 264 -13.43 13.65 18.27
CA GLY A 264 -12.14 12.97 18.28
C GLY A 264 -11.61 12.67 19.69
N PHE A 265 -10.31 12.41 19.77
CA PHE A 265 -9.65 12.02 21.01
C PHE A 265 -9.77 13.07 22.14
N ASP A 266 -9.83 14.36 21.80
CA ASP A 266 -10.00 15.42 22.81
C ASP A 266 -11.35 15.30 23.55
N ALA A 267 -12.43 14.94 22.86
CA ALA A 267 -13.72 14.70 23.48
C ALA A 267 -13.70 13.47 24.41
N TRP A 268 -12.98 12.41 24.00
CA TRP A 268 -12.77 11.22 24.83
C TRP A 268 -12.04 11.57 26.14
N LYS A 269 -10.94 12.32 26.02
CA LYS A 269 -10.15 12.78 27.17
C LYS A 269 -10.95 13.71 28.08
N ALA A 270 -11.71 14.65 27.50
CA ALA A 270 -12.57 15.56 28.27
C ALA A 270 -13.70 14.84 29.03
N ALA A 271 -14.18 13.71 28.50
CA ALA A 271 -15.14 12.84 29.18
C ALA A 271 -14.53 12.00 30.32
N GLY A 272 -13.22 12.13 30.60
CA GLY A 272 -12.53 11.42 31.68
C GLY A 272 -12.39 9.92 31.44
N LYS A 273 -12.45 9.49 30.18
CA LYS A 273 -12.28 8.08 29.78
C LYS A 273 -10.81 7.65 29.87
N GLU A 274 -10.58 6.34 29.89
CA GLU A 274 -9.24 5.76 29.99
C GLU A 274 -8.36 6.12 28.77
N VAL A 275 -7.08 6.41 29.02
CA VAL A 275 -6.10 6.80 27.99
C VAL A 275 -4.82 6.01 28.22
N ASP A 276 -4.20 5.57 27.13
CA ASP A 276 -2.87 4.97 27.13
C ASP A 276 -1.87 5.83 26.33
N THR A 277 -0.59 5.55 26.45
CA THR A 277 0.53 6.28 25.82
C THR A 277 1.62 5.33 25.33
N VAL A 278 2.39 5.78 24.34
CA VAL A 278 3.59 5.07 23.86
C VAL A 278 4.78 5.99 24.10
N LYS A 279 5.83 5.50 24.79
CA LYS A 279 7.07 6.25 24.93
C LYS A 279 7.67 6.45 23.53
N ARG A 280 7.87 7.70 23.15
CA ARG A 280 8.50 8.09 21.89
C ARG A 280 9.73 8.95 22.19
N ILE A 281 10.88 8.61 21.60
CA ILE A 281 12.16 9.27 21.84
C ILE A 281 12.73 9.88 20.56
N SER A 282 13.59 10.88 20.70
CA SER A 282 14.32 11.46 19.57
C SER A 282 15.46 10.54 19.09
N ALA A 283 16.04 10.84 17.92
CA ALA A 283 17.22 10.12 17.43
C ALA A 283 18.46 10.34 18.32
N GLU A 284 18.59 11.51 18.95
CA GLU A 284 19.65 11.79 19.93
C GLU A 284 19.47 10.98 21.20
N GLU A 285 18.23 10.84 21.69
CA GLU A 285 17.91 9.96 22.80
C GLU A 285 18.18 8.51 22.47
N PHE A 286 17.78 8.06 21.27
CA PHE A 286 18.12 6.74 20.75
C PHE A 286 19.63 6.50 20.76
N ALA A 287 20.43 7.43 20.24
CA ALA A 287 21.89 7.30 20.22
C ALA A 287 22.51 7.23 21.62
N ARG A 288 21.90 7.88 22.62
CA ARG A 288 22.31 7.74 24.02
C ARG A 288 21.96 6.36 24.57
N GLU A 289 20.71 5.93 24.43
CA GLU A 289 20.22 4.63 24.92
C GLU A 289 20.92 3.46 24.20
N PHE A 290 21.31 3.63 22.92
CA PHE A 290 22.00 2.61 22.12
C PHE A 290 23.35 2.18 22.71
N LYS A 291 24.02 3.05 23.49
CA LYS A 291 25.30 2.73 24.15
C LYS A 291 25.20 1.58 25.14
N ASP A 292 24.02 1.36 25.71
CA ASP A 292 23.72 0.25 26.62
C ASP A 292 23.35 -1.05 25.87
N LYS A 293 23.45 -1.04 24.53
CA LYS A 293 23.14 -2.17 23.63
C LYS A 293 21.72 -2.74 23.85
N PRO A 294 20.67 -1.90 23.74
CA PRO A 294 19.29 -2.34 23.88
C PRO A 294 18.91 -3.29 22.74
N VAL A 295 17.81 -4.02 22.92
CA VAL A 295 17.19 -4.74 21.79
C VAL A 295 16.58 -3.69 20.87
N VAL A 296 17.00 -3.68 19.60
CA VAL A 296 16.48 -2.78 18.57
C VAL A 296 15.73 -3.61 17.54
N ILE A 297 14.48 -3.24 17.24
CA ILE A 297 13.63 -3.88 16.23
C ILE A 297 13.39 -2.90 15.08
N ASP A 298 13.83 -3.30 13.88
CA ASP A 298 13.58 -2.56 12.65
C ASP A 298 12.37 -3.16 11.92
N VAL A 299 11.28 -2.39 11.85
CA VAL A 299 10.03 -2.82 11.21
C VAL A 299 9.90 -2.42 9.73
N ARG A 300 11.00 -1.96 9.10
CA ARG A 300 11.04 -1.74 7.65
C ARG A 300 10.97 -3.06 6.88
N LYS A 301 10.67 -2.97 5.58
CA LYS A 301 10.72 -4.14 4.69
C LYS A 301 12.14 -4.70 4.65
N LYS A 302 12.24 -6.00 4.33
CA LYS A 302 13.53 -6.69 4.21
C LYS A 302 14.47 -6.02 3.22
N SER A 303 13.94 -5.54 2.09
CA SER A 303 14.68 -4.79 1.06
C SER A 303 15.32 -3.51 1.61
N GLU A 304 14.57 -2.73 2.38
CA GLU A 304 15.08 -1.51 3.04
C GLU A 304 16.13 -1.81 4.10
N TYR A 305 15.92 -2.88 4.88
CA TYR A 305 16.87 -3.33 5.90
C TYR A 305 18.18 -3.80 5.27
N ASP A 306 18.11 -4.64 4.24
CA ASP A 306 19.27 -5.18 3.53
C ASP A 306 20.10 -4.10 2.84
N SER A 307 19.45 -3.03 2.36
CA SER A 307 20.15 -1.86 1.82
C SER A 307 20.99 -1.16 2.86
N GLN A 308 20.45 -0.90 4.06
CA GLN A 308 21.21 -0.33 5.18
C GLN A 308 20.40 -0.37 6.46
N HIS A 309 21.00 -0.71 7.60
CA HIS A 309 20.33 -0.73 8.91
C HIS A 309 21.28 -0.44 10.08
N VAL A 310 20.71 -0.23 11.26
CA VAL A 310 21.48 -0.11 12.53
C VAL A 310 22.13 -1.44 12.86
N GLU A 311 23.44 -1.44 13.16
CA GLU A 311 24.14 -2.68 13.49
C GLU A 311 23.53 -3.37 14.71
N GLY A 312 23.26 -4.68 14.59
CA GLY A 312 22.68 -5.49 15.67
C GLY A 312 21.17 -5.35 15.85
N ALA A 313 20.47 -4.55 15.02
CA ALA A 313 19.02 -4.54 15.00
C ALA A 313 18.45 -5.87 14.48
N LEU A 314 17.24 -6.23 14.94
CA LEU A 314 16.47 -7.37 14.44
C LEU A 314 15.44 -6.87 13.42
N ASN A 315 15.46 -7.39 12.20
CA ASN A 315 14.43 -7.04 11.22
C ASN A 315 13.17 -7.87 11.44
N ILE A 316 12.09 -7.20 11.86
CA ILE A 316 10.75 -7.79 11.95
C ILE A 316 9.80 -6.88 11.17
N PRO A 317 9.68 -7.07 9.84
CA PRO A 317 8.88 -6.20 8.99
C PRO A 317 7.44 -6.04 9.49
N LEU A 318 6.92 -4.81 9.45
CA LEU A 318 5.55 -4.53 9.92
C LEU A 318 4.51 -5.45 9.27
N ASN A 319 4.61 -5.69 7.96
CA ASN A 319 3.63 -6.49 7.24
C ASN A 319 3.59 -7.97 7.66
N THR A 320 4.70 -8.50 8.19
CA THR A 320 4.78 -9.88 8.69
C THR A 320 4.80 -9.97 10.21
N ILE A 321 4.69 -8.86 10.94
CA ILE A 321 4.87 -8.80 12.40
C ILE A 321 3.98 -9.80 13.16
N ASN A 322 2.76 -10.06 12.68
CA ASN A 322 1.81 -11.01 13.26
C ASN A 322 2.34 -12.47 13.26
N GLN A 323 3.23 -12.79 12.32
CA GLN A 323 3.84 -14.12 12.15
C GLN A 323 5.08 -14.28 13.06
N HIS A 324 5.65 -13.17 13.51
CA HIS A 324 6.93 -13.11 14.24
C HIS A 324 6.78 -12.61 15.69
N LEU A 325 5.55 -12.58 16.23
CA LEU A 325 5.29 -12.08 17.60
C LEU A 325 6.11 -12.80 18.68
N ALA A 326 6.43 -14.08 18.48
CA ALA A 326 7.22 -14.86 19.42
C ALA A 326 8.70 -14.42 19.51
N GLU A 327 9.19 -13.69 18.50
CA GLU A 327 10.57 -13.16 18.45
C GLU A 327 10.69 -11.83 19.21
N ILE A 328 9.56 -11.16 19.48
CA ILE A 328 9.52 -9.85 20.15
C ILE A 328 9.54 -10.08 21.68
N PRO A 329 10.52 -9.50 22.41
CA PRO A 329 10.63 -9.72 23.84
C PRO A 329 9.41 -9.16 24.58
N LYS A 330 8.83 -9.97 25.49
CA LYS A 330 7.74 -9.54 26.40
C LYS A 330 8.24 -9.16 27.79
N ASP A 331 9.45 -9.57 28.14
CA ASP A 331 10.00 -9.56 29.49
C ASP A 331 11.08 -8.48 29.71
N LYS A 332 11.39 -7.70 28.67
CA LYS A 332 12.41 -6.65 28.72
C LYS A 332 12.10 -5.53 27.74
N PRO A 333 12.55 -4.30 28.03
CA PRO A 333 12.35 -3.17 27.14
C PRO A 333 13.09 -3.35 25.82
N PHE A 334 12.46 -2.87 24.74
CA PHE A 334 13.06 -2.80 23.42
C PHE A 334 12.70 -1.48 22.74
N ILE A 335 13.53 -1.08 21.79
CA ILE A 335 13.31 0.10 20.97
C ILE A 335 12.93 -0.35 19.57
N LEU A 336 11.89 0.23 18.99
CA LEU A 336 11.46 -0.05 17.64
C LEU A 336 11.57 1.20 16.75
N HIS A 337 11.94 0.99 15.49
CA HIS A 337 11.94 2.07 14.51
C HIS A 337 11.56 1.55 13.14
N CYS A 338 11.19 2.47 12.25
CA CYS A 338 11.05 2.19 10.82
C CYS A 338 11.90 3.18 10.03
N GLN A 339 11.53 3.54 8.80
CA GLN A 339 12.26 4.56 8.03
C GLN A 339 12.06 5.99 8.56
N GLY A 340 10.84 6.34 8.98
CA GLY A 340 10.44 7.72 9.27
C GLY A 340 9.50 7.90 10.47
N GLY A 341 9.33 6.87 11.30
CA GLY A 341 8.44 6.90 12.49
C GLY A 341 6.96 6.54 12.25
N TYR A 342 6.49 6.45 11.00
CA TYR A 342 5.08 6.11 10.72
C TYR A 342 4.76 4.64 10.99
N ARG A 343 5.47 3.70 10.34
CA ARG A 343 5.24 2.25 10.46
C ARG A 343 5.54 1.70 11.85
N SER A 344 6.53 2.29 12.52
CA SER A 344 6.89 1.91 13.88
C SER A 344 5.77 2.26 14.86
N MET A 345 5.05 3.38 14.71
CA MET A 345 3.87 3.63 15.54
C MET A 345 2.71 2.66 15.29
N ILE A 346 2.51 2.20 14.05
CA ILE A 346 1.57 1.11 13.76
C ILE A 346 1.98 -0.15 14.54
N ALA A 347 3.26 -0.55 14.45
CA ALA A 347 3.79 -1.69 15.19
C ALA A 347 3.63 -1.51 16.71
N ALA A 348 3.97 -0.34 17.25
CA ALA A 348 3.88 -0.04 18.68
C ALA A 348 2.44 -0.16 19.18
N SER A 349 1.47 0.46 18.49
CA SER A 349 0.05 0.39 18.87
C SER A 349 -0.52 -1.04 18.77
N LEU A 350 -0.14 -1.80 17.74
CA LEU A 350 -0.49 -3.21 17.60
C LEU A 350 0.08 -4.08 18.73
N LEU A 351 1.33 -3.86 19.11
CA LEU A 351 2.00 -4.59 20.18
C LEU A 351 1.41 -4.23 21.56
N LYS A 352 1.14 -2.94 21.80
CA LYS A 352 0.43 -2.44 22.99
C LYS A 352 -0.95 -3.10 23.14
N GLN A 353 -1.75 -3.13 22.07
CA GLN A 353 -3.04 -3.83 22.05
C GLN A 353 -2.94 -5.31 22.47
N ARG A 354 -1.77 -5.95 22.29
CA ARG A 354 -1.53 -7.36 22.62
C ARG A 354 -0.69 -7.58 23.88
N GLY A 355 -0.51 -6.53 24.69
CA GLY A 355 0.14 -6.58 25.99
C GLY A 355 1.67 -6.59 25.94
N TRP A 356 2.27 -5.88 24.99
CA TRP A 356 3.66 -5.44 25.09
C TRP A 356 3.67 -3.99 25.60
N ASP A 357 4.05 -3.82 26.86
CA ASP A 357 4.01 -2.51 27.52
C ASP A 357 5.36 -1.78 27.51
N ASP A 358 6.46 -2.54 27.54
CA ASP A 358 7.82 -2.02 27.62
C ASP A 358 8.43 -1.84 26.23
N LEU A 359 7.83 -0.94 25.45
CA LEU A 359 8.32 -0.58 24.11
C LEU A 359 8.54 0.92 23.96
N VAL A 360 9.48 1.27 23.09
CA VAL A 360 9.83 2.67 22.78
C VAL A 360 9.88 2.87 21.27
N ASP A 361 9.17 3.87 20.75
CA ASP A 361 9.25 4.28 19.34
C ASP A 361 10.29 5.39 19.13
N VAL A 362 10.96 5.41 17.98
CA VAL A 362 11.90 6.47 17.61
C VAL A 362 11.28 7.43 16.58
N GLU A 363 11.20 8.71 16.94
CA GLU A 363 10.79 9.78 16.03
C GLU A 363 11.78 9.90 14.85
N GLY A 364 11.27 10.14 13.64
CA GLY A 364 12.09 10.24 12.43
C GLY A 364 12.73 8.93 11.94
N GLY A 365 12.65 7.85 12.73
CA GLY A 365 13.12 6.51 12.39
C GLY A 365 14.57 6.45 11.91
N PHE A 366 14.89 5.47 11.07
CA PHE A 366 16.22 5.24 10.50
C PHE A 366 16.76 6.46 9.76
N GLY A 367 15.87 7.24 9.11
CA GLY A 367 16.25 8.48 8.42
C GLY A 367 16.92 9.50 9.34
N ALA A 368 16.48 9.59 10.60
CA ALA A 368 17.10 10.45 11.61
C ALA A 368 18.24 9.73 12.37
N ILE A 369 18.08 8.44 12.66
CA ILE A 369 19.09 7.64 13.39
C ILE A 369 20.43 7.62 12.66
N LYS A 370 20.44 7.46 11.34
CA LYS A 370 21.68 7.36 10.55
C LYS A 370 22.54 8.64 10.56
N GLU A 371 21.96 9.77 10.97
CA GLU A 371 22.67 11.05 11.10
C GLU A 371 23.30 11.23 12.50
N MET A 372 23.09 10.26 13.40
CA MET A 372 23.62 10.25 14.76
C MET A 372 24.90 9.41 14.86
N ASP A 373 25.57 9.49 16.02
CA ASP A 373 26.71 8.63 16.38
C ASP A 373 26.24 7.21 16.77
N VAL A 374 25.70 6.49 15.79
CA VAL A 374 25.22 5.10 15.90
C VAL A 374 25.80 4.29 14.73
N PRO A 375 26.41 3.12 14.98
CA PRO A 375 26.92 2.28 13.91
C PRO A 375 25.78 1.74 13.01
N VAL A 376 25.95 1.93 11.71
CA VAL A 376 25.06 1.42 10.66
C VAL A 376 25.87 0.60 9.65
N THR A 377 25.22 -0.37 9.01
CA THR A 377 25.88 -1.18 7.98
C THR A 377 26.26 -0.35 6.74
N GLU A 378 27.15 -0.90 5.91
CA GLU A 378 27.44 -0.33 4.59
C GLU A 378 26.19 -0.34 3.70
N TYR A 379 26.04 0.69 2.86
CA TYR A 379 24.91 0.82 1.96
C TYR A 379 25.03 -0.12 0.74
N GLN A 380 23.93 -0.79 0.39
CA GLN A 380 23.78 -1.59 -0.83
C GLN A 380 22.54 -1.16 -1.62
N GLU A 381 22.68 -1.02 -2.94
CA GLU A 381 21.57 -0.62 -3.82
C GLU A 381 20.48 -1.72 -3.87
N PRO A 382 19.20 -1.37 -3.64
CA PRO A 382 18.12 -2.36 -3.60
C PRO A 382 17.83 -2.90 -4.99
N LYS A 383 17.60 -4.22 -5.08
CA LYS A 383 17.18 -4.90 -6.32
C LYS A 383 15.66 -4.86 -6.56
N THR A 384 14.89 -4.39 -5.58
CA THR A 384 13.42 -4.26 -5.63
C THR A 384 12.98 -3.20 -4.62
N LEU A 385 11.92 -2.44 -4.95
CA LEU A 385 11.24 -1.51 -4.02
C LEU A 385 10.01 -2.14 -3.34
N LEU A 386 9.68 -3.38 -3.72
CA LEU A 386 8.56 -4.13 -3.20
C LEU A 386 8.81 -4.68 -1.79
#